data_AF-A3J4S6-F1
#
_entry.id   AF-A3J4S6-F1
#
_cell.length_a   1.000
_cell.length_b   1.000
_cell.length_c   1.000
_cell.angle_alpha   90.00
_cell.angle_beta   90.00
_cell.angle_gamma   90.00
#
_symmetry.space_group_name_H-M   'P 1'
#
loop_
_entity.id
_entity.type
_entity.pdbx_description
1 polymer ?
#
loop_
_entity_poly.entity_id
_entity_poly.type
_entity_poly.pdbx_seq_one_letter_code
_entity_poly.pdbx_strand_id
1 'polypeptide(L)'
;MNADYYKKATFTNYKTYAYLKSGIDKVEISDLDKKRILYSIEEVMTSKGFSKSENPDILISIFTKERERVDVYNNMGFGWGWNPWWGMGMGYSNVTTTPEGTLFIDLIDAKTKELVWQGEGSGYLTKNTEKKDARIMEFVSKILEQYPPK
;
A
#
# COMPACT_ATOMS: atom_id res chain seq x y z
N MET A 1 -9.04 -0.69 1.72
CA MET A 1 -8.98 0.42 0.75
C MET A 1 -9.85 1.51 1.29
N ASN A 2 -9.33 2.73 1.30
CA ASN A 2 -10.03 3.93 1.73
C ASN A 2 -9.49 5.12 0.91
N ALA A 3 -10.27 6.18 0.75
CA ALA A 3 -9.83 7.40 0.09
C ALA A 3 -10.55 8.62 0.69
N ASP A 4 -9.82 9.73 0.83
CA ASP A 4 -10.33 11.01 1.30
C ASP A 4 -9.95 12.12 0.31
N TYR A 5 -10.76 13.17 0.23
CA TYR A 5 -10.61 14.21 -0.77
C TYR A 5 -11.16 15.57 -0.36
N TYR A 6 -10.55 16.61 -0.93
CA TYR A 6 -11.03 17.98 -0.72
C TYR A 6 -12.30 18.22 -1.54
N LYS A 7 -13.44 18.37 -0.86
CA LYS A 7 -14.78 18.48 -1.49
C LYS A 7 -14.95 19.65 -2.48
N LYS A 8 -14.08 20.67 -2.42
CA LYS A 8 -14.13 21.82 -3.33
C LYS A 8 -13.19 21.65 -4.54
N ALA A 9 -12.37 20.60 -4.58
CA ALA A 9 -11.51 20.33 -5.72
C ALA A 9 -12.34 19.90 -6.93
N THR A 10 -11.94 20.37 -8.12
CA THR A 10 -12.60 20.03 -9.39
C THR A 10 -11.73 19.05 -10.16
N PHE A 11 -11.89 17.76 -9.86
CA PHE A 11 -11.02 16.69 -10.37
C PHE A 11 -11.01 16.53 -11.89
N THR A 12 -12.05 17.02 -12.58
CA THR A 12 -12.12 17.00 -14.05
C THR A 12 -11.03 17.84 -14.72
N ASN A 13 -10.47 18.81 -14.01
CA ASN A 13 -9.46 19.74 -14.53
C ASN A 13 -8.04 19.16 -14.52
N TYR A 14 -7.81 18.08 -13.78
CA TYR A 14 -6.49 17.46 -13.69
C TYR A 14 -6.29 16.48 -14.85
N LYS A 15 -5.24 16.70 -15.66
CA LYS A 15 -4.89 15.85 -16.81
C LYS A 15 -3.42 15.46 -16.84
N THR A 16 -2.57 16.26 -16.20
CA THR A 16 -1.13 16.04 -16.19
C THR A 16 -0.59 15.89 -14.79
N TYR A 17 0.45 15.06 -14.63
CA TYR A 17 1.05 14.81 -13.34
C TYR A 17 2.59 14.79 -13.38
N ALA A 18 3.20 14.95 -12.22
CA ALA A 18 4.61 14.62 -11.99
C ALA A 18 4.78 14.02 -10.60
N TYR A 19 5.87 13.29 -10.37
CA TYR A 19 6.20 12.82 -9.02
C TYR A 19 6.83 13.93 -8.18
N LEU A 20 6.35 14.09 -6.96
CA LEU A 20 6.97 14.97 -5.97
C LEU A 20 8.22 14.29 -5.42
N LYS A 21 9.39 14.63 -5.98
CA LYS A 21 10.68 14.03 -5.61
C LYS A 21 10.92 13.97 -4.09
N SER A 22 10.65 15.06 -3.37
CA SER A 22 10.83 15.11 -1.91
C SER A 22 9.90 14.18 -1.12
N GLY A 23 8.74 13.82 -1.69
CA GLY A 23 7.85 12.82 -1.13
C GLY A 23 8.37 11.40 -1.38
N ILE A 24 8.82 11.13 -2.60
CA ILE A 24 9.36 9.82 -3.03
C ILE A 24 10.68 9.47 -2.32
N ASP A 25 11.56 10.44 -2.13
CA ASP A 25 12.89 10.22 -1.55
C ASP A 25 12.82 9.84 -0.06
N LYS A 26 11.78 10.28 0.66
CA LYS A 26 11.58 9.97 2.10
C LYS A 26 11.02 8.59 2.38
N VAL A 27 10.61 7.84 1.35
CA VAL A 27 10.01 6.51 1.53
C VAL A 27 11.12 5.50 1.82
N GLU A 28 11.08 4.94 3.04
CA GLU A 28 12.05 3.97 3.58
C GLU A 28 11.73 2.53 3.12
N ILE A 29 11.77 2.30 1.81
CA ILE A 29 11.65 0.97 1.20
C ILE A 29 12.80 0.74 0.22
N SER A 30 12.98 -0.49 -0.26
CA SER A 30 13.98 -0.79 -1.28
C SER A 30 13.76 0.01 -2.56
N ASP A 31 14.83 0.44 -3.23
CA ASP A 31 14.73 1.18 -4.49
C ASP A 31 13.99 0.40 -5.59
N LEU A 32 14.06 -0.94 -5.56
CA LEU A 32 13.32 -1.79 -6.47
C LEU A 32 11.81 -1.71 -6.20
N ASP A 33 11.40 -1.79 -4.94
CA ASP A 33 9.98 -1.69 -4.58
C ASP A 33 9.44 -0.27 -4.82
N LYS A 34 10.26 0.76 -4.57
CA LYS A 34 9.96 2.14 -4.95
C LYS A 34 9.73 2.26 -6.45
N LYS A 35 10.63 1.75 -7.29
CA LYS A 35 10.47 1.74 -8.75
C LYS A 35 9.20 1.03 -9.19
N ARG A 36 8.92 -0.16 -8.64
CA ARG A 36 7.70 -0.95 -8.95
C ARG A 36 6.41 -0.17 -8.66
N ILE A 37 6.36 0.51 -7.51
CA ILE A 37 5.21 1.35 -7.14
C ILE A 37 5.06 2.50 -8.14
N LEU A 38 6.14 3.22 -8.44
CA LEU A 38 6.09 4.35 -9.38
C LEU A 38 5.65 3.90 -10.77
N TYR A 39 6.20 2.81 -11.31
CA TYR A 39 5.78 2.25 -12.60
C TYR A 39 4.31 1.83 -12.59
N SER A 40 3.85 1.20 -11.51
CA SER A 40 2.44 0.81 -11.39
C SER A 40 1.51 2.03 -11.37
N ILE A 41 1.91 3.11 -10.67
CA ILE A 41 1.13 4.36 -10.67
C ILE A 41 1.09 4.95 -12.07
N GLU A 42 2.21 4.95 -12.79
CA GLU A 42 2.27 5.45 -14.16
C GLU A 42 1.32 4.69 -15.10
N GLU A 43 1.37 3.36 -15.10
CA GLU A 43 0.51 2.55 -15.96
C GLU A 43 -0.98 2.81 -15.67
N VAL A 44 -1.35 2.86 -14.39
CA VAL A 44 -2.74 3.13 -14.00
C VAL A 44 -3.17 4.55 -14.33
N MET A 45 -2.32 5.56 -14.08
CA MET A 45 -2.61 6.95 -14.43
C MET A 45 -2.75 7.14 -15.95
N THR A 46 -1.87 6.52 -16.75
CA THR A 46 -1.95 6.54 -18.21
C THR A 46 -3.22 5.88 -18.72
N SER A 47 -3.64 4.73 -18.16
CA SER A 47 -4.92 4.09 -18.52
C SER A 47 -6.14 4.95 -18.17
N LYS A 48 -6.03 5.83 -17.18
CA LYS A 48 -7.04 6.86 -16.83
C LYS A 48 -6.97 8.13 -17.68
N GLY A 49 -6.06 8.17 -18.66
CA GLY A 49 -5.91 9.30 -19.59
C GLY A 49 -5.04 10.45 -19.06
N PHE A 50 -4.24 10.22 -18.02
CA PHE A 50 -3.26 11.19 -17.55
C PHE A 50 -1.93 11.05 -18.28
N SER A 51 -1.19 12.16 -18.40
CA SER A 51 0.17 12.17 -18.95
C SER A 51 1.17 12.87 -18.01
N LYS A 52 2.44 12.49 -18.08
CA LYS A 52 3.50 13.22 -17.37
C LYS A 52 3.73 14.60 -17.99
N SER A 53 4.09 15.58 -17.17
CA SER A 53 4.43 16.95 -17.62
C SER A 53 5.46 17.60 -16.69
N GLU A 54 6.32 18.44 -17.24
CA GLU A 54 7.21 19.32 -16.46
C GLU A 54 6.44 20.48 -15.80
N ASN A 55 5.28 20.84 -16.36
CA ASN A 55 4.30 21.76 -15.78
C ASN A 55 3.01 20.99 -15.48
N PRO A 56 2.98 20.17 -14.41
CA PRO A 56 1.86 19.29 -14.13
C PRO A 56 0.69 20.03 -13.49
N ASP A 57 -0.52 19.47 -13.59
CA ASP A 57 -1.67 19.93 -12.82
C ASP A 57 -1.65 19.40 -11.38
N ILE A 58 -1.14 18.18 -11.20
CA ILE A 58 -1.01 17.51 -9.90
C ILE A 58 0.38 16.93 -9.66
N LEU A 59 0.79 16.91 -8.40
CA LEU A 59 1.99 16.25 -7.93
C LEU A 59 1.58 14.98 -7.18
N ILE A 60 2.21 13.86 -7.54
CA ILE A 60 1.99 12.57 -6.87
C ILE A 60 3.08 12.34 -5.84
N SER A 61 2.69 12.11 -4.59
CA SER A 61 3.57 11.60 -3.53
C SER A 61 3.09 10.23 -3.07
N ILE A 62 3.99 9.44 -2.49
CA ILE A 62 3.64 8.16 -1.87
C ILE A 62 4.20 8.11 -0.46
N PHE A 63 3.54 7.35 0.40
CA PHE A 63 4.02 7.07 1.74
C PHE A 63 3.68 5.63 2.11
N THR A 64 4.53 4.97 2.89
CA THR A 64 4.33 3.58 3.32
C THR A 64 4.37 3.48 4.84
N LYS A 65 3.46 2.69 5.42
CA LYS A 65 3.54 2.25 6.83
C LYS A 65 3.69 0.74 6.85
N GLU A 66 4.63 0.22 7.62
CA GLU A 66 4.73 -1.22 7.89
C GLU A 66 4.25 -1.52 9.31
N ARG A 67 3.51 -2.61 9.46
CA ARG A 67 3.15 -3.19 10.76
C ARG A 67 3.43 -4.69 10.73
N GLU A 68 4.13 -5.19 11.75
CA GLU A 68 4.26 -6.63 11.92
C GLU A 68 2.95 -7.21 12.47
N ARG A 69 2.36 -8.15 11.74
CA ARG A 69 1.23 -8.95 12.21
C ARG A 69 1.78 -10.30 12.70
N VAL A 70 1.61 -10.56 13.99
CA VAL A 70 1.99 -11.84 14.61
C VAL A 70 0.78 -12.77 14.56
N ASP A 71 0.81 -13.76 13.67
CA ASP A 71 -0.18 -14.83 13.64
C ASP A 71 0.30 -15.98 14.54
N VAL A 72 -0.43 -16.21 15.65
CA VAL A 72 -0.17 -17.31 16.57
C VAL A 72 -1.10 -18.47 16.23
N TYR A 73 -0.55 -19.54 15.67
CA TYR A 73 -1.27 -20.80 15.54
C TYR A 73 -1.10 -21.61 16.82
N ASN A 74 -2.13 -21.60 17.66
CA ASN A 74 -2.18 -22.44 18.85
C ASN A 74 -2.81 -23.79 18.47
N ASN A 75 -1.99 -24.82 18.27
CA ASN A 75 -2.50 -26.18 18.11
C ASN A 75 -2.80 -26.76 19.51
N MET A 76 -3.83 -26.22 20.17
CA MET A 76 -4.24 -26.67 21.49
C MET A 76 -4.98 -28.00 21.34
N GLY A 77 -4.23 -29.09 21.33
CA GLY A 77 -4.78 -30.43 21.45
C GLY A 77 -5.60 -30.52 22.74
N PHE A 78 -6.91 -30.67 22.60
CA PHE A 78 -7.82 -30.93 23.71
C PHE A 78 -7.54 -32.34 24.27
N GLY A 79 -6.58 -32.44 25.18
CA GLY A 79 -6.31 -33.66 25.94
C GLY A 79 -7.20 -33.70 27.18
N TRP A 80 -8.35 -34.36 27.10
CA TRP A 80 -9.08 -34.82 28.29
C TRP A 80 -8.45 -36.13 28.76
N GLY A 81 -7.63 -36.08 29.80
CA GLY A 81 -7.01 -37.27 30.37
C GLY A 81 -6.54 -37.04 31.80
N TRP A 82 -7.27 -37.59 32.77
CA TRP A 82 -6.82 -37.74 34.15
C TRP A 82 -5.83 -38.91 34.19
N ASN A 83 -4.52 -38.61 34.20
CA ASN A 83 -3.51 -39.63 34.50
C ASN A 83 -2.34 -39.02 35.30
N PRO A 84 -1.99 -39.50 36.52
CA PRO A 84 -1.08 -38.78 37.42
C PRO A 84 0.43 -39.01 37.15
N TRP A 85 0.84 -39.68 36.07
CA TRP A 85 2.18 -40.28 36.00
C TRP A 85 3.01 -40.08 34.74
N TRP A 86 2.64 -39.22 33.78
CA TRP A 86 3.47 -39.01 32.58
C TRP A 86 3.43 -37.58 32.02
N GLY A 87 4.59 -36.91 32.07
CA GLY A 87 5.16 -36.21 30.93
C GLY A 87 4.47 -34.94 30.43
N MET A 88 4.99 -33.79 30.89
CA MET A 88 5.14 -32.52 30.17
C MET A 88 4.51 -32.47 28.76
N GLY A 89 3.26 -31.98 28.68
CA GLY A 89 2.63 -31.61 27.41
C GLY A 89 3.31 -30.37 26.84
N MET A 90 4.39 -30.57 26.07
CA MET A 90 5.08 -29.50 25.35
C MET A 90 4.21 -29.08 24.16
N GLY A 91 3.31 -28.12 24.38
CA GLY A 91 2.58 -27.46 23.31
C GLY A 91 3.55 -26.64 22.46
N TYR A 92 3.79 -27.04 21.22
CA TYR A 92 4.55 -26.25 20.26
C TYR A 92 3.64 -25.18 19.66
N SER A 93 3.91 -23.91 19.97
CA SER A 93 3.32 -22.77 19.27
C SER A 93 4.18 -22.42 18.05
N ASN A 94 3.61 -22.49 16.85
CA ASN A 94 4.24 -21.95 15.65
C ASN A 94 3.79 -20.50 15.48
N VAL A 95 4.74 -19.56 15.58
CA VAL A 95 4.51 -18.14 15.33
C VAL A 95 4.93 -17.84 13.90
N THR A 96 3.99 -17.38 13.07
CA THR A 96 4.32 -16.86 11.74
C THR A 96 4.08 -15.36 11.74
N THR A 97 5.12 -14.57 11.50
CA THR A 97 4.99 -13.12 11.32
C THR A 97 4.85 -12.82 9.84
N THR A 98 3.73 -12.21 9.44
CA THR A 98 3.54 -11.73 8.07
C THR A 98 3.61 -10.20 8.10
N PRO A 99 4.57 -9.57 7.39
CA PRO A 99 4.59 -8.12 7.28
C PRO A 99 3.35 -7.63 6.52
N GLU A 100 2.58 -6.74 7.16
CA GLU A 100 1.48 -6.01 6.55
C GLU A 100 1.96 -4.60 6.24
N GLY A 101 1.85 -4.19 4.98
CA GLY A 101 2.19 -2.86 4.53
C GLY A 101 0.94 -2.08 4.14
N THR A 102 0.92 -0.78 4.44
CA THR A 102 -0.05 0.17 3.91
C THR A 102 0.66 1.13 2.96
N LEU A 103 0.15 1.25 1.74
CA LEU A 103 0.56 2.25 0.76
C LEU A 103 -0.46 3.39 0.73
N PHE A 104 0.03 4.61 0.82
CA PHE A 104 -0.69 5.85 0.62
C PHE A 104 -0.24 6.48 -0.70
N ILE A 105 -1.19 6.95 -1.50
CA ILE A 105 -0.96 7.73 -2.71
C ILE A 105 -1.65 9.07 -2.53
N ASP A 106 -0.85 10.15 -2.57
CA ASP A 106 -1.31 11.51 -2.40
C ASP A 106 -1.30 12.23 -3.74
N LEU A 107 -2.39 12.91 -4.07
CA LEU A 107 -2.49 13.83 -5.19
C LEU A 107 -2.59 15.25 -4.66
N ILE A 108 -1.61 16.07 -5.01
CA ILE A 108 -1.42 17.44 -4.52
C ILE A 108 -1.62 18.39 -5.70
N ASP A 109 -2.45 19.43 -5.55
CA ASP A 109 -2.62 20.44 -6.58
C ASP A 109 -1.28 21.18 -6.81
N ALA A 110 -0.81 21.19 -8.06
CA ALA A 110 0.51 21.74 -8.36
C ALA A 110 0.57 23.27 -8.20
N LYS A 111 -0.57 23.98 -8.27
CA LYS A 111 -0.66 25.43 -8.13
C LYS A 111 -0.78 25.84 -6.66
N THR A 112 -1.72 25.25 -5.93
CA THR A 112 -1.99 25.64 -4.53
C THR A 112 -1.09 24.90 -3.53
N LYS A 113 -0.49 23.78 -3.93
CA LYS A 113 0.26 22.85 -3.07
C LYS A 113 -0.59 22.19 -1.99
N GLU A 114 -1.91 22.18 -2.16
CA GLU A 114 -2.84 21.53 -1.24
C GLU A 114 -3.03 20.06 -1.61
N LEU A 115 -3.13 19.20 -0.59
CA LEU A 115 -3.57 17.81 -0.78
C LEU A 115 -5.04 17.82 -1.20
N VAL A 116 -5.32 17.35 -2.41
CA VAL A 116 -6.69 17.33 -2.96
C VAL A 116 -7.32 15.95 -2.91
N TRP A 117 -6.51 14.90 -2.89
CA TRP A 117 -6.97 13.52 -2.73
C TRP A 117 -5.87 12.66 -2.11
N GLN A 118 -6.26 11.71 -1.26
CA GLN A 118 -5.41 10.67 -0.72
C GLN A 118 -6.14 9.33 -0.80
N GLY A 119 -5.46 8.32 -1.32
CA GLY A 119 -5.93 6.94 -1.30
C GLY A 119 -5.00 6.06 -0.49
N GLU A 120 -5.55 5.15 0.30
CA GLU A 120 -4.79 4.17 1.06
C GLU A 120 -5.23 2.73 0.75
N GLY A 121 -4.25 1.83 0.71
CA GLY A 121 -4.45 0.40 0.56
C GLY A 121 -3.50 -0.38 1.45
N SER A 122 -4.05 -1.29 2.25
CA SER A 122 -3.29 -2.18 3.13
C SER A 122 -3.33 -3.62 2.64
N GLY A 123 -2.26 -4.36 2.91
CA GLY A 123 -2.26 -5.80 2.83
C GLY A 123 -0.88 -6.43 2.95
N TYR A 124 -0.84 -7.75 2.80
CA TYR A 124 0.38 -8.53 2.99
C TYR A 124 1.42 -8.26 1.90
N LEU A 125 2.66 -8.04 2.33
CA LEU A 125 3.82 -7.95 1.45
C LEU A 125 4.37 -9.35 1.18
N THR A 126 4.60 -9.68 -0.10
CA THR A 126 5.22 -10.95 -0.49
C THR A 126 6.74 -10.83 -0.50
N LYS A 127 7.43 -11.79 0.11
CA LYS A 127 8.89 -11.96 -0.04
C LYS A 127 9.28 -12.60 -1.38
N ASN A 128 8.35 -13.26 -2.07
CA ASN A 128 8.59 -13.84 -3.38
C ASN A 128 8.70 -12.71 -4.43
N THR A 129 9.91 -12.53 -4.97
CA THR A 129 10.27 -11.48 -5.92
C THR A 129 9.53 -11.58 -7.25
N GLU A 130 9.16 -12.78 -7.70
CA GLU A 130 8.43 -12.99 -8.96
C GLU A 130 6.98 -12.47 -8.86
N LYS A 131 6.42 -12.47 -7.64
CA LYS A 131 5.04 -12.03 -7.38
C LYS A 131 4.95 -10.57 -6.93
N LYS A 132 6.09 -9.91 -6.63
CA LYS A 132 6.11 -8.54 -6.10
C LYS A 132 5.48 -7.54 -7.08
N ASP A 133 5.83 -7.62 -8.36
CA ASP A 133 5.36 -6.69 -9.39
C ASP A 133 3.83 -6.75 -9.50
N ALA A 134 3.29 -7.96 -9.72
CA ALA A 134 1.86 -8.17 -9.83
C ALA A 134 1.11 -7.74 -8.56
N ARG A 135 1.66 -8.00 -7.38
CA ARG A 135 1.03 -7.63 -6.11
C ARG A 135 1.01 -6.12 -5.87
N ILE A 136 2.11 -5.43 -6.18
CA ILE A 136 2.19 -3.97 -6.09
C ILE A 136 1.23 -3.33 -7.10
N MET A 137 1.21 -3.83 -8.34
CA MET A 137 0.27 -3.37 -9.37
C MET A 137 -1.18 -3.51 -8.91
N GLU A 138 -1.54 -4.66 -8.33
CA GLU A 138 -2.88 -4.90 -7.79
C GLU A 138 -3.25 -3.87 -6.70
N PHE A 139 -2.33 -3.60 -5.76
CA PHE A 139 -2.57 -2.61 -4.72
C PHE A 139 -2.74 -1.20 -5.28
N VAL A 140 -1.83 -0.77 -6.16
CA VAL A 140 -1.88 0.56 -6.78
C VAL A 140 -3.16 0.73 -7.60
N SER A 141 -3.53 -0.27 -8.39
CA SER A 141 -4.75 -0.27 -9.20
C SER A 141 -5.99 -0.09 -8.30
N LYS A 142 -6.12 -0.90 -7.24
CA LYS A 142 -7.24 -0.80 -6.30
C LYS A 142 -7.31 0.53 -5.56
N ILE A 143 -6.17 1.12 -5.22
CA ILE A 143 -6.13 2.45 -4.59
C ILE A 143 -6.65 3.49 -5.58
N LEU A 144 -6.11 3.51 -6.80
CA LEU A 144 -6.43 4.50 -7.84
C LEU A 144 -7.79 4.27 -8.52
N GLU A 145 -8.40 3.09 -8.39
CA GLU A 145 -9.81 2.85 -8.75
C GLU A 145 -10.77 3.81 -8.02
N GLN A 146 -10.41 4.24 -6.81
CA GLN A 146 -11.18 5.21 -6.01
C GLN A 146 -11.04 6.66 -6.52
N TYR A 147 -10.22 6.89 -7.55
CA TYR A 147 -10.02 8.18 -8.18
C TYR A 147 -10.55 8.21 -9.63
N PRO A 148 -11.28 9.27 -10.06
CA PRO A 148 -11.69 10.41 -9.24
C PRO A 148 -12.82 10.05 -8.27
N PRO A 149 -12.96 10.77 -7.15
CA PRO A 149 -14.11 10.60 -6.24
C PRO A 149 -15.42 10.97 -6.95
N LYS A 150 -16.53 10.36 -6.51
CA LYS A 150 -17.89 10.66 -6.99
C LYS A 150 -18.47 11.91 -6.35
#